data_AF-A0A8C1SHU1-F1
#
_entry.id   AF-A0A8C1SHU1-F1
#
_cell.length_a   1.000
_cell.length_b   1.000
_cell.length_c   1.000
_cell.angle_alpha   90.00
_cell.angle_beta   90.00
_cell.angle_gamma   90.00
#
_symmetry.space_group_name_H-M   'P 1'
#
loop_
_entity.id
_entity.type
_entity.pdbx_description
1 polymer ?
#
loop_
_entity_poly.entity_id
_entity_poly.type
_entity_poly.pdbx_seq_one_letter_code
_entity_poly.pdbx_strand_id
1 'polypeptide(L)'
;MLMGQGLSALICGTAVTSQYLASVYYLNTPMLQSLINYILLGITYTTALIFRRGDGNILQILKTKWWKYLLLGLTDVEANYAVVKAYQYTTLTSIQLLDCFIIPVLMILSWFFLKTRYRIIHYVAVCICLAGVGAMVGADILAGQDQGSSSDILLGDGLVLVSATLYAISNVCQEYTVKNLSRVEFLGMVGLFGSIISAIQLAILEHNEVSKIQWTWEIALILAGYALCMYGFYSFMPVVIKMSSATAVNLSLLTGDLFSLFCGLFLFQYAFSGLYIVSLVVILVGFIMFNTVPTLNPALAPASDEEGWDNHAAEFDKDSTQGCVDEITCAQAEQDQIKSQVNERQTSRVVINSVKM
;
A
#
# COMPACT_ATOMS: atom_id res chain seq x y z
N MET A 1 -9.10 4.65 -6.77
CA MET A 1 -9.43 5.21 -5.43
C MET A 1 -10.16 4.22 -4.54
N LEU A 2 -11.27 3.59 -4.97
CA LEU A 2 -12.03 2.66 -4.10
C LEU A 2 -11.18 1.49 -3.52
N MET A 3 -10.33 0.87 -4.33
CA MET A 3 -9.42 -0.20 -3.87
C MET A 3 -8.38 0.30 -2.85
N GLY A 4 -7.88 1.53 -3.02
CA GLY A 4 -6.95 2.16 -2.08
C GLY A 4 -7.62 2.48 -0.74
N GLN A 5 -8.86 2.97 -0.77
CA GLN A 5 -9.65 3.23 0.44
C GLN A 5 -9.98 1.93 1.20
N GLY A 6 -10.19 0.82 0.48
CA GLY A 6 -10.30 -0.51 1.12
C GLY A 6 -9.03 -0.91 1.88
N LEU A 7 -7.84 -0.61 1.34
CA LEU A 7 -6.58 -0.81 2.04
C LEU A 7 -6.44 0.14 3.25
N SER A 8 -6.85 1.40 3.10
CA SER A 8 -6.90 2.37 4.21
C SER A 8 -7.82 1.90 5.35
N ALA A 9 -8.93 1.25 5.03
CA ALA A 9 -9.82 0.68 6.05
C ALA A 9 -9.18 -0.51 6.78
N LEU A 10 -8.43 -1.37 6.07
CA LEU A 10 -7.72 -2.49 6.67
C LEU A 10 -6.59 -2.02 7.60
N ILE A 11 -5.79 -1.03 7.18
CA ILE A 11 -4.74 -0.47 8.04
C ILE A 11 -5.33 0.27 9.25
N CYS A 12 -6.47 0.96 9.08
CA CYS A 12 -7.20 1.57 10.20
C CYS A 12 -7.68 0.49 11.19
N GLY A 13 -8.23 -0.63 10.70
CA GLY A 13 -8.60 -1.78 11.55
C GLY A 13 -7.42 -2.35 12.33
N THR A 14 -6.26 -2.49 11.68
CA THR A 14 -4.99 -2.88 12.31
C THR A 14 -4.58 -1.90 13.42
N ALA A 15 -4.61 -0.59 13.15
CA ALA A 15 -4.23 0.43 14.13
C ALA A 15 -5.17 0.46 15.33
N VAL A 16 -6.49 0.41 15.10
CA VAL A 16 -7.50 0.40 16.17
C VAL A 16 -7.37 -0.84 17.05
N THR A 17 -7.23 -2.02 16.46
CA THR A 17 -7.07 -3.27 17.22
C THR A 17 -5.75 -3.31 17.99
N SER A 18 -4.65 -2.82 17.41
CA SER A 18 -3.35 -2.73 18.10
C SER A 18 -3.39 -1.74 19.26
N GLN A 19 -3.96 -0.55 19.06
CA GLN A 19 -4.12 0.47 20.10
C GLN A 19 -5.01 -0.02 21.24
N TYR A 20 -6.07 -0.75 20.93
CA TYR A 20 -6.95 -1.34 21.95
C TYR A 20 -6.20 -2.40 22.77
N LEU A 21 -5.37 -3.23 22.13
CA LEU A 21 -4.54 -4.24 22.80
C LEU A 21 -3.51 -3.59 23.74
N ALA A 22 -2.88 -2.50 23.31
CA ALA A 22 -1.92 -1.73 24.08
C ALA A 22 -2.56 -0.99 25.27
N SER A 23 -3.72 -0.36 25.07
CA SER A 23 -4.35 0.51 26.09
C SER A 23 -5.16 -0.25 27.14
N VAL A 24 -5.88 -1.30 26.75
CA VAL A 24 -6.79 -2.03 27.65
C VAL A 24 -6.09 -3.22 28.31
N TYR A 25 -5.28 -3.95 27.54
CA TYR A 25 -4.63 -5.17 28.02
C TYR A 25 -3.14 -4.98 28.33
N TYR A 26 -2.59 -3.77 28.14
CA TYR A 26 -1.16 -3.46 28.34
C TYR A 26 -0.22 -4.37 27.54
N LEU A 27 -0.70 -4.88 26.40
CA LEU A 27 0.04 -5.79 25.53
C LEU A 27 0.77 -5.03 24.44
N ASN A 28 2.01 -4.65 24.72
CA ASN A 28 2.90 -3.98 23.78
C ASN A 28 3.85 -4.98 23.12
N THR A 29 3.30 -5.92 22.34
CA THR A 29 4.08 -6.96 21.64
C THR A 29 3.92 -6.89 20.11
N PRO A 30 4.46 -5.84 19.46
CA PRO A 30 4.35 -5.66 18.02
C PRO A 30 5.03 -6.74 17.19
N MET A 31 6.10 -7.36 17.71
CA MET A 31 6.74 -8.47 17.01
C MET A 31 5.85 -9.71 17.02
N LEU A 32 5.12 -9.97 18.11
CA LEU A 32 4.13 -11.05 18.16
C LEU A 32 3.01 -10.82 17.14
N GLN A 33 2.46 -9.60 17.11
CA GLN A 33 1.42 -9.19 16.17
C GLN A 33 1.85 -9.39 14.71
N SER A 34 3.06 -8.93 14.36
CA SER A 34 3.61 -9.05 13.01
C SER A 34 3.97 -10.49 12.63
N LEU A 35 4.51 -11.27 13.57
CA LEU A 35 4.85 -12.69 13.36
C LEU A 35 3.63 -13.50 12.92
N ILE A 36 2.47 -13.29 13.57
CA ILE A 36 1.23 -14.01 13.23
C ILE A 36 0.84 -13.74 11.76
N ASN A 37 0.95 -12.49 11.31
CA ASN A 37 0.69 -12.13 9.92
C ASN A 37 1.66 -12.82 8.96
N TYR A 38 2.97 -12.79 9.22
CA TYR A 38 3.96 -13.43 8.35
C TYR A 38 3.82 -14.96 8.32
N ILE A 39 3.50 -15.59 9.45
CA ILE A 39 3.19 -17.03 9.51
C ILE A 39 1.95 -17.32 8.66
N LEU A 40 0.89 -16.51 8.76
CA LEU A 40 -0.34 -16.73 8.00
C LEU A 40 -0.10 -16.58 6.48
N LEU A 41 0.68 -15.56 6.08
CA LEU A 41 1.16 -15.40 4.70
C LEU A 41 2.02 -16.59 4.27
N GLY A 42 2.88 -17.10 5.16
CA GLY A 42 3.72 -18.26 4.91
C GLY A 42 2.90 -19.53 4.66
N ILE A 43 2.00 -19.85 5.58
CA ILE A 43 1.13 -21.02 5.50
C ILE A 43 0.25 -20.99 4.24
N THR A 44 -0.21 -19.82 3.81
CA THR A 44 -1.09 -19.71 2.65
C THR A 44 -0.30 -19.67 1.34
N TYR A 45 0.59 -18.70 1.17
CA TYR A 45 1.28 -18.45 -0.10
C TYR A 45 2.56 -19.25 -0.27
N THR A 46 3.37 -19.46 0.79
CA THR A 46 4.57 -20.31 0.69
C THR A 46 4.16 -21.75 0.46
N THR A 47 3.14 -22.26 1.16
CA THR A 47 2.60 -23.61 0.92
C THR A 47 2.05 -23.75 -0.50
N ALA A 48 1.30 -22.77 -1.00
CA ALA A 48 0.86 -22.76 -2.39
C ALA A 48 2.05 -22.77 -3.38
N LEU A 49 3.17 -22.11 -3.05
CA LEU A 49 4.39 -22.10 -3.85
C LEU A 49 5.16 -23.45 -3.79
N ILE A 50 5.07 -24.17 -2.67
CA ILE A 50 5.66 -25.51 -2.49
C ILE A 50 4.91 -26.54 -3.35
N PHE A 51 3.58 -26.47 -3.39
CA PHE A 51 2.76 -27.42 -4.16
C PHE A 51 2.63 -27.07 -5.65
N ARG A 52 3.06 -25.87 -6.06
CA ARG A 52 3.12 -25.50 -7.47
C ARG A 52 4.19 -26.36 -8.16
N ARG A 53 3.85 -26.97 -9.30
CA ARG A 53 4.74 -27.86 -10.08
C ARG A 53 5.16 -27.15 -11.38
N GLY A 54 6.44 -26.80 -11.54
CA GLY A 54 7.02 -26.22 -12.78
C GLY A 54 8.35 -25.47 -12.58
N ASP A 55 8.83 -24.75 -13.60
CA ASP A 55 10.09 -23.95 -13.60
C ASP A 55 10.10 -22.74 -12.63
N GLY A 56 9.02 -22.57 -11.86
CA GLY A 56 8.85 -21.54 -10.84
C GLY A 56 8.71 -22.10 -9.42
N ASN A 57 9.21 -23.33 -9.17
CA ASN A 57 9.16 -23.94 -7.85
C ASN A 57 9.94 -23.09 -6.83
N ILE A 58 9.45 -23.08 -5.57
CA ILE A 58 10.09 -22.37 -4.47
C ILE A 58 11.59 -22.70 -4.32
N LEU A 59 11.97 -23.96 -4.52
CA LEU A 59 13.36 -24.41 -4.42
C LEU A 59 14.29 -23.73 -5.43
N GLN A 60 13.81 -23.49 -6.65
CA GLN A 60 14.60 -22.84 -7.69
C GLN A 60 14.75 -21.33 -7.42
N ILE A 61 13.68 -20.71 -6.95
CA ILE A 61 13.66 -19.31 -6.52
C ILE A 61 14.61 -19.12 -5.32
N LEU A 62 14.55 -20.02 -4.34
CA LEU A 62 15.42 -20.01 -3.17
C LEU A 62 16.88 -20.22 -3.60
N LYS A 63 17.19 -21.18 -4.49
CA LYS A 63 18.57 -21.40 -4.93
C LYS A 63 19.17 -20.20 -5.69
N THR A 64 18.37 -19.50 -6.47
CA THR A 64 18.87 -18.44 -7.38
C THR A 64 18.80 -17.05 -6.78
N LYS A 65 17.76 -16.75 -6.01
CA LYS A 65 17.38 -15.39 -5.60
C LYS A 65 17.13 -15.22 -4.10
N TRP A 66 17.41 -16.22 -3.25
CA TRP A 66 17.11 -16.15 -1.81
C TRP A 66 17.60 -14.87 -1.14
N TRP A 67 18.83 -14.42 -1.44
CA TRP A 67 19.41 -13.23 -0.81
C TRP A 67 18.59 -11.96 -1.05
N LYS A 68 17.99 -11.82 -2.25
CA LYS A 68 17.14 -10.66 -2.58
C LYS A 68 15.86 -10.65 -1.76
N TYR A 69 15.24 -11.83 -1.61
CA TYR A 69 14.03 -11.99 -0.81
C TYR A 69 14.28 -11.94 0.69
N LEU A 70 15.46 -12.37 1.14
CA LEU A 70 15.90 -12.23 2.52
C LEU A 70 16.09 -10.76 2.88
N LEU A 71 16.77 -9.99 2.03
CA LEU A 71 16.92 -8.55 2.25
C LEU A 71 15.57 -7.82 2.22
N LEU A 72 14.69 -8.18 1.28
CA LEU A 72 13.33 -7.65 1.22
C LEU A 72 12.52 -7.97 2.50
N GLY A 73 12.55 -9.22 2.96
CA GLY A 73 11.89 -9.62 4.20
C GLY A 73 12.46 -8.90 5.42
N LEU A 74 13.78 -8.70 5.47
CA LEU A 74 14.44 -7.93 6.53
C LEU A 74 13.99 -6.48 6.53
N THR A 75 14.03 -5.81 5.38
CA THR A 75 13.58 -4.42 5.22
C THR A 75 12.11 -4.26 5.64
N ASP A 76 11.24 -5.19 5.24
CA ASP A 76 9.82 -5.16 5.61
C ASP A 76 9.60 -5.35 7.11
N VAL A 77 10.23 -6.36 7.72
CA VAL A 77 10.10 -6.62 9.16
C VAL A 77 10.66 -5.45 9.99
N GLU A 78 11.84 -4.93 9.63
CA GLU A 78 12.45 -3.79 10.32
C GLU A 78 11.62 -2.51 10.17
N ALA A 79 10.94 -2.29 9.03
CA ALA A 79 10.02 -1.16 8.86
C ALA A 79 8.86 -1.23 9.86
N ASN A 80 8.22 -2.41 9.95
CA ASN A 80 7.11 -2.65 10.89
C ASN A 80 7.58 -2.53 12.36
N TYR A 81 8.76 -3.05 12.68
CA TYR A 81 9.32 -2.90 14.03
C TYR A 81 9.62 -1.43 14.37
N ALA A 82 10.27 -0.70 13.45
CA ALA A 82 10.67 0.69 13.67
C ALA A 82 9.47 1.62 13.88
N VAL A 83 8.40 1.49 13.09
CA VAL A 83 7.19 2.33 13.27
C VAL A 83 6.48 2.00 14.58
N VAL A 84 6.38 0.71 14.95
CA VAL A 84 5.68 0.40 16.20
C VAL A 84 6.50 0.79 17.42
N LYS A 85 7.82 0.68 17.33
CA LYS A 85 8.71 1.23 18.34
C LYS A 85 8.57 2.75 18.43
N ALA A 86 8.43 3.46 17.31
CA ALA A 86 8.22 4.92 17.31
C ALA A 86 6.95 5.35 18.07
N TYR A 87 5.86 4.55 18.04
CA TYR A 87 4.64 4.82 18.84
C TYR A 87 4.91 4.96 20.35
N GLN A 88 6.02 4.43 20.86
CA GLN A 88 6.40 4.54 22.27
C GLN A 88 7.16 5.83 22.60
N TYR A 89 7.70 6.51 21.59
CA TYR A 89 8.62 7.64 21.77
C TYR A 89 8.08 8.95 21.20
N THR A 90 7.17 8.91 20.23
CA THR A 90 6.56 10.09 19.60
C THR A 90 5.03 9.95 19.49
N THR A 91 4.36 11.04 19.10
CA THR A 91 2.89 11.10 19.06
C THR A 91 2.34 10.50 17.76
N LEU A 92 1.09 10.00 17.80
CA LEU A 92 0.39 9.51 16.60
C LEU A 92 0.39 10.54 15.46
N THR A 93 0.20 11.81 15.79
CA THR A 93 0.20 12.88 14.80
C THR A 93 1.57 13.10 14.19
N SER A 94 2.65 13.02 14.99
CA SER A 94 4.03 13.14 14.48
C SER A 94 4.31 12.03 13.49
N ILE A 95 3.96 10.79 13.84
CA ILE A 95 4.12 9.61 12.98
C ILE A 95 3.40 9.80 11.65
N GLN A 96 2.12 10.17 11.66
CA GLN A 96 1.33 10.36 10.43
C GLN A 96 1.91 11.46 9.51
N LEU A 97 2.39 12.56 10.09
CA LEU A 97 2.95 13.65 9.31
C LEU A 97 4.38 13.35 8.84
N LEU A 98 5.19 12.62 9.62
CA LEU A 98 6.50 12.11 9.18
C LEU A 98 6.36 11.01 8.14
N ASP A 99 5.32 10.18 8.20
CA ASP A 99 5.03 9.15 7.20
C ASP A 99 4.81 9.76 5.81
N CYS A 100 4.44 11.05 5.72
CA CYS A 100 4.39 11.78 4.45
C CYS A 100 5.76 11.80 3.72
N PHE A 101 6.88 11.65 4.46
CA PHE A 101 8.23 11.51 3.92
C PHE A 101 8.40 10.26 3.04
N ILE A 102 7.51 9.27 3.15
CA ILE A 102 7.53 8.11 2.26
C ILE A 102 7.39 8.50 0.79
N ILE A 103 6.65 9.58 0.47
CA ILE A 103 6.42 10.04 -0.91
C ILE A 103 7.73 10.45 -1.61
N PRO A 104 8.56 11.36 -1.06
CA PRO A 104 9.85 11.70 -1.68
C PRO A 104 10.72 10.47 -1.93
N VAL A 105 10.83 9.60 -0.93
CA VAL A 105 11.66 8.40 -1.04
C VAL A 105 11.12 7.47 -2.12
N LEU A 106 9.81 7.20 -2.14
CA LEU A 106 9.15 6.41 -3.17
C LEU A 106 9.37 6.99 -4.56
N MET A 107 9.30 8.30 -4.72
CA MET A 107 9.53 8.94 -6.02
C MET A 107 10.96 8.71 -6.52
N ILE A 108 11.96 8.98 -5.67
CA ILE A 108 13.37 8.83 -6.01
C ILE A 108 13.66 7.36 -6.36
N LEU A 109 13.19 6.42 -5.52
CA LEU A 109 13.40 4.99 -5.74
C LEU A 109 12.64 4.48 -6.97
N SER A 110 11.40 4.91 -7.19
CA SER A 110 10.63 4.51 -8.38
C SER A 110 11.24 5.09 -9.66
N TRP A 111 11.80 6.30 -9.61
CA TRP A 111 12.55 6.86 -10.73
C TRP A 111 13.82 6.03 -11.03
N PHE A 112 14.57 5.65 -9.99
CA PHE A 112 15.80 4.87 -10.14
C PHE A 112 15.55 3.41 -10.58
N PHE A 113 14.63 2.70 -9.92
CA PHE A 113 14.39 1.27 -10.13
C PHE A 113 13.34 0.97 -11.21
N LEU A 114 12.27 1.76 -11.31
CA LEU A 114 11.15 1.52 -12.23
C LEU A 114 11.14 2.48 -13.42
N LYS A 115 12.06 3.46 -13.47
CA LYS A 115 12.14 4.49 -14.53
C LYS A 115 10.83 5.26 -14.74
N THR A 116 10.06 5.47 -13.67
CA THR A 116 8.81 6.25 -13.71
C THR A 116 9.10 7.71 -14.09
N ARG A 117 8.28 8.30 -14.96
CA ARG A 117 8.43 9.71 -15.38
C ARG A 117 7.57 10.62 -14.50
N TYR A 118 8.22 11.50 -13.76
CA TYR A 118 7.56 12.51 -12.93
C TYR A 118 7.58 13.88 -13.61
N ARG A 119 6.47 14.61 -13.53
CA ARG A 119 6.34 16.01 -13.93
C ARG A 119 6.96 16.95 -12.88
N ILE A 120 7.31 18.17 -13.30
CA ILE A 120 7.93 19.22 -12.47
C ILE A 120 7.11 19.50 -11.20
N ILE A 121 5.77 19.47 -11.30
CA ILE A 121 4.86 19.64 -10.15
C ILE A 121 5.17 18.68 -9.01
N HIS A 122 5.52 17.42 -9.28
CA HIS A 122 5.83 16.46 -8.23
C HIS A 122 7.13 16.79 -7.50
N TYR A 123 8.14 17.31 -8.21
CA TYR A 123 9.38 17.75 -7.58
C TYR A 123 9.15 18.96 -6.68
N VAL A 124 8.32 19.92 -7.12
CA VAL A 124 7.94 21.06 -6.27
C VAL A 124 7.16 20.61 -5.05
N ALA A 125 6.20 19.70 -5.22
CA ALA A 125 5.44 19.12 -4.10
C ALA A 125 6.35 18.43 -3.07
N VAL A 126 7.37 17.68 -3.53
CA VAL A 126 8.37 17.07 -2.66
C VAL A 126 9.15 18.11 -1.85
N CYS A 127 9.62 19.18 -2.49
CA CYS A 127 10.33 20.25 -1.77
C CYS A 127 9.46 20.87 -0.66
N ILE A 128 8.17 21.08 -0.94
CA ILE A 128 7.22 21.61 0.04
C ILE A 128 7.02 20.62 1.19
N CYS A 129 6.80 19.32 0.90
CA CYS A 129 6.67 18.29 1.94
C CYS A 129 7.93 18.17 2.82
N LEU A 130 9.12 18.20 2.22
CA LEU A 130 10.39 18.15 2.95
C LEU A 130 10.58 19.37 3.87
N ALA A 131 10.17 20.57 3.41
CA ALA A 131 10.19 21.76 4.26
C ALA A 131 9.24 21.62 5.46
N GLY A 132 8.05 21.05 5.26
CA GLY A 132 7.09 20.79 6.34
C GLY A 132 7.58 19.77 7.37
N VAL A 133 8.20 18.67 6.91
CA VAL A 133 8.84 17.67 7.81
C VAL A 133 9.99 18.31 8.59
N GLY A 134 10.86 19.07 7.91
CA GLY A 134 11.97 19.76 8.57
C GLY A 134 11.52 20.79 9.61
N ALA A 135 10.43 21.51 9.34
CA ALA A 135 9.83 22.44 10.28
C ALA A 135 9.24 21.75 11.51
N MET A 136 8.64 20.55 11.35
CA MET A 136 8.13 19.77 12.48
C MET A 136 9.26 19.27 13.37
N VAL A 137 10.27 18.59 12.81
CA VAL A 137 11.43 18.12 13.58
C VAL A 137 12.14 19.30 14.28
N GLY A 138 12.21 20.46 13.62
CA GLY A 138 12.71 21.69 14.22
C GLY A 138 11.85 22.17 15.41
N ALA A 139 10.53 22.05 15.30
CA ALA A 139 9.60 22.39 16.38
C ALA A 139 9.75 21.44 17.58
N ASP A 140 9.96 20.14 17.33
CA ASP A 140 10.18 19.15 18.39
C ASP A 140 11.51 19.39 19.13
N ILE A 141 12.56 19.80 18.42
CA ILE A 141 13.83 20.23 19.03
C ILE A 141 13.64 21.49 19.90
N LEU A 142 12.89 22.48 19.41
CA LEU A 142 12.64 23.72 20.15
C LEU A 142 11.78 23.48 21.40
N ALA A 143 10.70 22.71 21.28
CA ALA A 143 9.82 22.37 22.40
C ALA A 143 10.51 21.46 23.43
N GLY A 144 11.47 20.64 23.00
CA GLY A 144 12.24 19.77 23.87
C GLY A 144 13.30 20.51 24.71
N GLN A 145 13.79 21.68 24.28
CA GLN A 145 14.69 22.52 25.07
C GLN A 145 14.04 23.02 26.37
N ASP A 146 12.72 23.21 26.38
CA ASP A 146 11.98 23.70 27.55
C ASP A 146 11.57 22.60 28.54
N GLN A 147 11.56 21.32 28.13
CA GLN A 147 10.97 20.22 28.91
C GLN A 147 11.94 19.09 29.31
N GLY A 148 13.21 19.11 28.89
CA GLY A 148 14.22 18.12 29.30
C GLY A 148 14.00 16.67 28.79
N SER A 149 12.95 16.45 27.98
CA SER A 149 12.55 15.15 27.38
C SER A 149 12.92 15.06 25.89
N SER A 150 13.77 15.95 25.38
CA SER A 150 14.01 16.16 23.95
C SER A 150 14.61 14.96 23.20
N SER A 151 15.35 14.10 23.89
CA SER A 151 16.03 12.95 23.26
C SER A 151 15.06 11.88 22.78
N ASP A 152 13.97 11.67 23.51
CA ASP A 152 13.08 10.53 23.30
C ASP A 152 12.16 10.81 22.11
N ILE A 153 11.60 12.02 22.02
CA ILE A 153 10.77 12.44 20.88
C ILE A 153 11.58 12.43 19.58
N LEU A 154 12.80 13.00 19.59
CA LEU A 154 13.66 13.03 18.41
C LEU A 154 14.10 11.62 17.97
N LEU A 155 14.32 10.71 18.92
CA LEU A 155 14.57 9.31 18.63
C LEU A 155 13.35 8.69 17.94
N GLY A 156 12.14 8.95 18.45
CA GLY A 156 10.89 8.54 17.83
C GLY A 156 10.76 9.02 16.39
N ASP A 157 10.95 10.32 16.16
CA ASP A 157 10.88 10.93 14.83
C ASP A 157 11.92 10.33 13.86
N GLY A 158 13.16 10.11 14.35
CA GLY A 158 14.20 9.42 13.58
C GLY A 158 13.80 7.99 13.20
N LEU A 159 13.16 7.25 14.11
CA LEU A 159 12.64 5.91 13.85
C LEU A 159 11.53 5.91 12.80
N VAL A 160 10.64 6.92 12.79
CA VAL A 160 9.62 7.05 11.74
C VAL A 160 10.25 7.30 10.38
N LEU A 161 11.24 8.20 10.29
CA LEU A 161 11.93 8.46 9.02
C LEU A 161 12.65 7.21 8.48
N VAL A 162 13.26 6.42 9.36
CA VAL A 162 13.85 5.11 9.00
C VAL A 162 12.77 4.15 8.53
N SER A 163 11.66 4.02 9.25
CA SER A 163 10.54 3.15 8.86
C SER A 163 9.96 3.55 7.50
N ALA A 164 9.65 4.83 7.30
CA ALA A 164 9.15 5.35 6.02
C ALA A 164 10.10 5.05 4.86
N THR A 165 11.42 5.17 5.09
CA THR A 165 12.43 4.82 4.07
C THR A 165 12.43 3.32 3.76
N LEU A 166 12.39 2.46 4.78
CA LEU A 166 12.34 1.01 4.60
C LEU A 166 11.03 0.57 3.93
N TYR A 167 9.88 1.12 4.32
CA TYR A 167 8.60 0.88 3.65
C TYR A 167 8.62 1.34 2.19
N ALA A 168 9.24 2.48 1.87
CA ALA A 168 9.41 2.91 0.48
C ALA A 168 10.22 1.88 -0.33
N ILE A 169 11.32 1.37 0.21
CA ILE A 169 12.13 0.31 -0.42
C ILE A 169 11.29 -0.95 -0.63
N SER A 170 10.60 -1.44 0.41
CA SER A 170 9.75 -2.63 0.34
C SER A 170 8.64 -2.47 -0.69
N ASN A 171 7.96 -1.32 -0.71
CA ASN A 171 6.87 -1.03 -1.64
C ASN A 171 7.35 -0.96 -3.10
N VAL A 172 8.53 -0.36 -3.36
CA VAL A 172 9.11 -0.32 -4.72
C VAL A 172 9.56 -1.70 -5.18
N CYS A 173 10.18 -2.48 -4.29
CA CYS A 173 10.57 -3.87 -4.57
C CYS A 173 9.33 -4.74 -4.80
N GLN A 174 8.26 -4.50 -4.05
CA GLN A 174 6.96 -5.12 -4.24
C GLN A 174 6.40 -4.78 -5.62
N GLU A 175 6.34 -3.51 -6.00
CA GLU A 175 5.86 -3.09 -7.33
C GLU A 175 6.66 -3.76 -8.45
N TYR A 176 7.99 -3.74 -8.34
CA TYR A 176 8.86 -4.43 -9.29
C TYR A 176 8.56 -5.93 -9.38
N THR A 177 8.41 -6.61 -8.23
CA THR A 177 8.19 -8.06 -8.18
C THR A 177 6.80 -8.43 -8.69
N VAL A 178 5.74 -7.71 -8.33
CA VAL A 178 4.37 -8.08 -8.75
C VAL A 178 4.09 -7.77 -10.22
N LYS A 179 4.85 -6.84 -10.83
CA LYS A 179 4.75 -6.50 -12.25
C LYS A 179 5.61 -7.39 -13.14
N ASN A 180 6.82 -7.77 -12.70
CA ASN A 180 7.74 -8.58 -13.51
C ASN A 180 7.71 -10.09 -13.18
N LEU A 181 7.31 -10.44 -11.96
CA LEU A 181 7.22 -11.82 -11.47
C LEU A 181 5.77 -12.11 -11.05
N SER A 182 5.58 -13.07 -10.14
CA SER A 182 4.25 -13.44 -9.67
C SER A 182 3.95 -12.86 -8.27
N ARG A 183 2.68 -12.50 -8.04
CA ARG A 183 2.19 -12.10 -6.71
C ARG A 183 2.42 -13.18 -5.67
N VAL A 184 2.12 -14.44 -6.01
CA VAL A 184 2.25 -15.58 -5.11
C VAL A 184 3.70 -15.80 -4.70
N GLU A 185 4.66 -15.58 -5.61
CA GLU A 185 6.09 -15.61 -5.30
C GLU A 185 6.48 -14.48 -4.34
N PHE A 186 6.07 -13.24 -4.59
CA PHE A 186 6.35 -12.14 -3.65
C PHE A 186 5.82 -12.45 -2.24
N LEU A 187 4.53 -12.81 -2.13
CA LEU A 187 3.88 -13.05 -0.83
C LEU A 187 4.45 -14.29 -0.13
N GLY A 188 4.70 -15.36 -0.88
CA GLY A 188 5.27 -16.59 -0.32
C GLY A 188 6.70 -16.39 0.17
N MET A 189 7.51 -15.58 -0.51
CA MET A 189 8.89 -15.31 -0.09
C MET A 189 8.95 -14.31 1.08
N VAL A 190 8.11 -13.28 1.09
CA VAL A 190 7.98 -12.34 2.23
C VAL A 190 7.42 -13.06 3.45
N GLY A 191 6.40 -13.92 3.31
CA GLY A 191 5.89 -14.73 4.41
C GLY A 191 6.94 -15.68 4.99
N LEU A 192 7.72 -16.36 4.13
CA LEU A 192 8.77 -17.28 4.58
C LEU A 192 9.92 -16.56 5.29
N PHE A 193 10.55 -15.56 4.67
CA PHE A 193 11.66 -14.87 5.32
C PHE A 193 11.21 -13.96 6.46
N GLY A 194 10.07 -13.28 6.29
CA GLY A 194 9.48 -12.44 7.31
C GLY A 194 9.15 -13.22 8.58
N SER A 195 8.59 -14.43 8.46
CA SER A 195 8.31 -15.27 9.65
C SER A 195 9.59 -15.72 10.36
N ILE A 196 10.65 -16.08 9.63
CA ILE A 196 11.94 -16.45 10.24
C ILE A 196 12.54 -15.26 10.99
N ILE A 197 12.62 -14.09 10.35
CA ILE A 197 13.24 -12.89 10.91
C ILE A 197 12.43 -12.39 12.11
N SER A 198 11.12 -12.27 11.97
CA SER A 198 10.23 -11.82 13.06
C SER A 198 10.21 -12.81 14.22
N ALA A 199 10.33 -14.12 14.00
CA ALA A 199 10.44 -15.10 15.07
C ALA A 199 11.75 -14.94 15.86
N ILE A 200 12.87 -14.71 15.17
CA ILE A 200 14.16 -14.43 15.82
C ILE A 200 14.08 -13.14 16.64
N GLN A 201 13.53 -12.06 16.07
CA GLN A 201 13.38 -10.79 16.78
C GLN A 201 12.41 -10.91 17.98
N LEU A 202 11.30 -11.63 17.85
CA LEU A 202 10.39 -11.92 18.96
C LEU A 202 11.12 -12.65 20.10
N ALA A 203 11.93 -13.66 19.77
CA ALA A 203 12.68 -14.43 20.75
C ALA A 203 13.76 -13.59 21.49
N ILE A 204 14.35 -12.60 20.82
CA ILE A 204 15.39 -11.76 21.40
C ILE A 204 14.81 -10.57 22.18
N LEU A 205 13.82 -9.88 21.61
CA LEU A 205 13.35 -8.58 22.11
C LEU A 205 12.14 -8.69 23.03
N GLU A 206 11.21 -9.59 22.73
CA GLU A 206 9.87 -9.61 23.33
C GLU A 206 9.56 -10.92 24.08
N HIS A 207 10.48 -11.90 24.11
CA HIS A 207 10.27 -13.20 24.76
C HIS A 207 9.74 -13.08 26.20
N ASN A 208 10.34 -12.17 26.98
CA ASN A 208 9.96 -11.97 28.39
C ASN A 208 8.58 -11.33 28.52
N GLU A 209 8.22 -10.43 27.62
CA GLU A 209 6.92 -9.76 27.61
C GLU A 209 5.82 -10.73 27.16
N VAL A 210 6.10 -11.56 26.15
CA VAL A 210 5.19 -12.62 25.68
C VAL A 210 4.95 -13.67 26.77
N SER A 211 5.96 -14.03 27.56
CA SER A 211 5.80 -15.01 28.63
C SER A 211 4.94 -14.53 29.79
N LYS A 212 4.76 -13.20 29.96
CA LYS A 212 3.94 -12.62 31.03
C LYS A 212 2.47 -12.50 30.64
N ILE A 213 2.14 -12.69 29.36
CA ILE A 213 0.79 -12.52 28.83
C ILE A 213 -0.16 -13.52 29.48
N GLN A 214 -1.20 -13.00 30.14
CA GLN A 214 -2.32 -13.80 30.61
C GLN A 214 -3.28 -14.07 29.46
N TRP A 215 -3.08 -15.19 28.77
CA TRP A 215 -3.88 -15.57 27.61
C TRP A 215 -5.36 -15.73 27.96
N THR A 216 -6.16 -14.77 27.48
CA THR A 216 -7.62 -14.77 27.61
C THR A 216 -8.25 -14.87 26.22
N TRP A 217 -9.45 -15.46 26.13
CA TRP A 217 -10.17 -15.58 24.85
C TRP A 217 -10.38 -14.23 24.14
N GLU A 218 -10.61 -13.15 24.90
CA GLU A 218 -10.76 -11.80 24.36
C GLU A 218 -9.49 -11.29 23.66
N ILE A 219 -8.33 -11.45 24.31
CA ILE A 219 -7.02 -11.11 23.74
C ILE A 219 -6.79 -11.91 22.46
N ALA A 220 -7.08 -13.21 22.47
CA ALA A 220 -6.95 -14.06 21.29
C ALA A 220 -7.87 -13.61 20.15
N LEU A 221 -9.11 -13.20 20.44
CA LEU A 221 -10.06 -12.73 19.45
C LEU A 221 -9.64 -11.40 18.84
N ILE A 222 -9.18 -10.44 19.65
CA ILE A 222 -8.69 -9.14 19.16
C ILE A 222 -7.41 -9.33 18.34
N LEU A 223 -6.51 -10.20 18.79
CA LEU A 223 -5.29 -10.55 18.07
C LEU A 223 -5.60 -11.26 16.73
N ALA A 224 -6.62 -12.11 16.69
CA ALA A 224 -7.11 -12.71 15.45
C ALA A 224 -7.73 -11.66 14.51
N GLY A 225 -8.49 -10.69 15.04
CA GLY A 225 -9.03 -9.57 14.29
C GLY A 225 -7.92 -8.70 13.66
N TYR A 226 -6.89 -8.38 14.45
CA TYR A 226 -5.67 -7.71 13.98
C TYR A 226 -5.01 -8.51 12.85
N ALA A 227 -4.78 -9.81 13.07
CA ALA A 227 -4.11 -10.68 12.10
C ALA A 227 -4.90 -10.79 10.80
N LEU A 228 -6.23 -10.85 10.86
CA LEU A 228 -7.09 -10.89 9.68
C LEU A 228 -7.05 -9.59 8.88
N CYS A 229 -7.06 -8.43 9.56
CA CYS A 229 -6.94 -7.13 8.91
C CYS A 229 -5.57 -6.98 8.22
N MET A 230 -4.48 -7.31 8.93
CA MET A 230 -3.12 -7.27 8.37
C MET A 230 -2.94 -8.25 7.22
N TYR A 231 -3.40 -9.50 7.37
CA TYR A 231 -3.32 -10.48 6.30
C TYR A 231 -4.10 -10.06 5.05
N GLY A 232 -5.28 -9.46 5.25
CA GLY A 232 -6.05 -8.83 4.19
C GLY A 232 -5.24 -7.72 3.51
N PHE A 233 -4.66 -6.80 4.29
CA PHE A 233 -3.85 -5.70 3.77
C PHE A 233 -2.68 -6.22 2.92
N TYR A 234 -1.85 -7.13 3.46
CA TYR A 234 -0.72 -7.71 2.73
C TYR A 234 -1.15 -8.54 1.51
N SER A 235 -2.34 -9.14 1.52
CA SER A 235 -2.89 -9.89 0.39
C SER A 235 -3.39 -8.99 -0.74
N PHE A 236 -4.07 -7.88 -0.39
CA PHE A 236 -4.69 -6.98 -1.36
C PHE A 236 -3.74 -5.89 -1.87
N MET A 237 -2.82 -5.39 -1.04
CA MET A 237 -1.83 -4.36 -1.41
C MET A 237 -1.08 -4.70 -2.73
N PRO A 238 -0.53 -5.92 -2.92
CA PRO A 238 0.08 -6.34 -4.17
C PRO A 238 -0.85 -6.29 -5.39
N VAL A 239 -2.16 -6.53 -5.19
CA VAL A 239 -3.17 -6.49 -6.26
C VAL A 239 -3.36 -5.06 -6.71
N VAL A 240 -3.56 -4.15 -5.76
CA VAL A 240 -3.79 -2.74 -6.05
C VAL A 240 -2.55 -2.10 -6.66
N ILE A 241 -1.35 -2.42 -6.14
CA ILE A 241 -0.08 -1.97 -6.73
C ILE A 241 0.08 -2.46 -8.17
N LYS A 242 -0.30 -3.71 -8.46
CA LYS A 242 -0.23 -4.25 -9.83
C LYS A 242 -1.16 -3.50 -10.79
N MET A 243 -2.35 -3.10 -10.34
CA MET A 243 -3.31 -2.32 -11.14
C MET A 243 -2.97 -0.82 -11.22
N SER A 244 -2.09 -0.33 -10.34
CA SER A 244 -1.73 1.08 -10.24
C SER A 244 -0.20 1.25 -10.06
N SER A 245 0.24 1.63 -8.87
CA SER A 245 1.65 1.75 -8.46
C SER A 245 1.79 1.77 -6.94
N ALA A 246 3.00 1.53 -6.44
CA ALA A 246 3.34 1.73 -5.03
C ALA A 246 3.07 3.18 -4.61
N THR A 247 3.46 4.14 -5.45
CA THR A 247 3.25 5.57 -5.21
C THR A 247 1.76 5.92 -5.07
N ALA A 248 0.90 5.43 -5.97
CA ALA A 248 -0.54 5.71 -5.94
C ALA A 248 -1.24 5.07 -4.73
N VAL A 249 -0.82 3.88 -4.31
CA VAL A 249 -1.37 3.22 -3.12
C VAL A 249 -0.96 3.96 -1.85
N ASN A 250 0.32 4.29 -1.68
CA ASN A 250 0.78 5.07 -0.53
C ASN A 250 0.13 6.45 -0.46
N LEU A 251 -0.12 7.09 -1.61
CA LEU A 251 -0.88 8.32 -1.67
C LEU A 251 -2.32 8.16 -1.15
N SER A 252 -2.96 7.04 -1.46
CA SER A 252 -4.30 6.71 -0.96
C SER A 252 -4.32 6.44 0.55
N LEU A 253 -3.28 5.77 1.07
CA LEU A 253 -3.11 5.52 2.51
C LEU A 253 -2.91 6.83 3.26
N LEU A 254 -1.99 7.68 2.79
CA LEU A 254 -1.69 8.97 3.41
C LEU A 254 -2.89 9.93 3.37
N THR A 255 -3.73 9.85 2.34
CA THR A 255 -5.02 10.58 2.33
C THR A 255 -5.87 10.17 3.55
N GLY A 256 -5.93 8.87 3.86
CA GLY A 256 -6.65 8.34 5.01
C GLY A 256 -6.07 8.84 6.34
N ASP A 257 -4.75 8.90 6.45
CA ASP A 257 -4.07 9.43 7.63
C ASP A 257 -4.39 10.91 7.85
N LEU A 258 -4.39 11.72 6.77
CA LEU A 258 -4.78 13.13 6.82
C LEU A 258 -6.24 13.31 7.27
N PHE A 259 -7.17 12.48 6.77
CA PHE A 259 -8.56 12.51 7.23
C PHE A 259 -8.69 12.14 8.70
N SER A 260 -7.95 11.12 9.16
CA SER A 260 -7.88 10.74 10.57
C SER A 260 -7.36 11.89 11.44
N LEU A 261 -6.32 12.57 10.99
CA LEU A 261 -5.73 13.74 11.66
C LEU A 261 -6.72 14.91 11.74
N PHE A 262 -7.41 15.23 10.64
CA PHE A 262 -8.45 16.27 10.64
C PHE A 262 -9.59 15.96 11.62
N CYS A 263 -10.08 14.72 11.61
CA CYS A 263 -11.05 14.25 12.60
C CYS A 263 -10.49 14.39 14.03
N GLY A 264 -9.23 13.99 14.25
CA GLY A 264 -8.50 14.15 15.51
C GLY A 264 -8.49 15.59 16.02
N LEU A 265 -8.13 16.54 15.16
CA LEU A 265 -8.04 17.96 15.48
C LEU A 265 -9.41 18.57 15.83
N PHE A 266 -10.44 18.30 15.02
CA PHE A 266 -11.76 18.91 15.22
C PHE A 266 -12.57 18.25 16.34
N LEU A 267 -12.52 16.92 16.48
CA LEU A 267 -13.31 16.18 17.48
C LEU A 267 -12.67 16.17 18.87
N PHE A 268 -11.34 16.10 18.96
CA PHE A 268 -10.64 15.94 20.25
C PHE A 268 -9.95 17.22 20.74
N GLN A 269 -10.00 18.32 19.97
CA GLN A 269 -9.48 19.65 20.36
C GLN A 269 -8.03 19.57 20.91
N TYR A 270 -7.17 18.80 20.24
CA TYR A 270 -5.77 18.68 20.65
C TYR A 270 -5.07 20.05 20.59
N ALA A 271 -4.44 20.43 21.71
CA ALA A 271 -3.68 21.67 21.82
C ALA A 271 -2.30 21.51 21.18
N PHE A 272 -2.18 21.84 19.89
CA PHE A 272 -0.90 21.84 19.19
C PHE A 272 -0.17 23.18 19.33
N SER A 273 1.17 23.11 19.39
CA SER A 273 2.01 24.30 19.24
C SER A 273 1.82 24.90 17.83
N GLY A 274 1.85 26.22 17.70
CA GLY A 274 1.57 26.90 16.42
C GLY A 274 2.48 26.47 15.27
N LEU A 275 3.73 26.10 15.56
CA LEU A 275 4.67 25.55 14.58
C LEU A 275 4.20 24.23 13.97
N TYR A 276 3.58 23.37 14.78
CA TYR A 276 3.05 22.09 14.34
C TYR A 276 1.90 22.26 13.35
N ILE A 277 1.03 23.25 13.59
CA ILE A 277 -0.06 23.62 12.69
C ILE A 277 0.50 24.16 11.38
N VAL A 278 1.55 24.97 11.43
CA VAL A 278 2.22 25.47 10.21
C VAL A 278 2.80 24.30 9.40
N SER A 279 3.52 23.37 10.04
CA SER A 279 4.05 22.17 9.37
C SER A 279 2.95 21.34 8.73
N LEU A 280 1.84 21.13 9.44
CA LEU A 280 0.66 20.42 8.94
C LEU A 280 0.09 21.09 7.68
N VAL A 281 -0.11 22.41 7.68
CA VAL A 281 -0.63 23.14 6.52
C VAL A 281 0.32 23.02 5.32
N VAL A 282 1.63 23.15 5.55
CA VAL A 282 2.65 23.03 4.49
C VAL A 282 2.64 21.62 3.88
N ILE A 283 2.63 20.57 4.72
CA ILE A 283 2.57 19.17 4.27
C ILE A 283 1.28 18.92 3.49
N LEU A 284 0.14 19.44 3.96
CA LEU A 284 -1.15 19.30 3.28
C LEU A 284 -1.15 19.96 1.90
N VAL A 285 -0.58 21.16 1.77
CA VAL A 285 -0.45 21.85 0.48
C VAL A 285 0.43 21.04 -0.47
N GLY A 286 1.58 20.55 0.00
CA GLY A 286 2.46 19.69 -0.80
C GLY A 286 1.76 18.40 -1.26
N PHE A 287 1.00 17.78 -0.36
CA PHE A 287 0.20 16.59 -0.66
C PHE A 287 -0.89 16.84 -1.71
N ILE A 288 -1.68 17.92 -1.55
CA ILE A 288 -2.72 18.30 -2.51
C ILE A 288 -2.09 18.57 -3.87
N MET A 289 -0.99 19.34 -3.89
CA MET A 289 -0.24 19.65 -5.11
C MET A 289 0.22 18.37 -5.81
N PHE A 290 0.74 17.39 -5.06
CA PHE A 290 1.14 16.11 -5.62
C PHE A 290 -0.03 15.33 -6.23
N ASN A 291 -1.21 15.35 -5.61
CA ASN A 291 -2.42 14.67 -6.07
C ASN A 291 -3.10 15.34 -7.28
N THR A 292 -2.84 16.63 -7.53
CA THR A 292 -3.49 17.36 -8.64
C THR A 292 -3.09 16.85 -10.02
N VAL A 293 -1.98 16.13 -10.13
CA VAL A 293 -1.44 15.64 -11.39
C VAL A 293 -1.23 14.12 -11.31
N PRO A 294 -1.82 13.32 -12.21
CA PRO A 294 -1.56 11.88 -12.24
C PRO A 294 -0.09 11.58 -12.56
N THR A 295 0.51 10.64 -11.81
CA THR A 295 1.83 10.10 -12.14
C THR A 295 1.72 9.23 -13.39
N LEU A 296 2.52 9.54 -14.42
CA LEU A 296 2.48 8.80 -15.67
C LEU A 296 3.37 7.57 -15.55
N ASN A 297 2.76 6.38 -15.48
CA ASN A 297 3.49 5.11 -15.39
C ASN A 297 3.68 4.52 -16.80
N PRO A 298 4.92 4.34 -17.28
CA PRO A 298 5.18 3.77 -18.62
C PRO A 298 4.60 2.36 -18.82
N ALA A 299 4.49 1.58 -17.74
CA ALA A 299 3.98 0.20 -17.77
C ALA A 299 2.47 0.08 -18.04
N LEU A 300 1.74 1.21 -18.12
CA LEU A 300 0.32 1.27 -18.46
C LEU A 300 0.06 2.01 -19.78
N ALA A 301 1.11 2.40 -20.51
CA ALA A 301 0.93 2.97 -21.84
C ALA A 301 0.44 1.85 -22.80
N PRO A 302 -0.74 1.96 -23.42
CA PRO A 302 -0.97 1.22 -24.66
C PRO A 302 0.11 1.65 -25.64
N ALA A 303 0.73 0.69 -26.32
CA ALA A 303 1.67 0.96 -27.40
C ALA A 303 0.96 1.86 -28.43
N SER A 304 1.31 3.14 -28.41
CA SER A 304 0.97 4.12 -29.43
C SER A 304 2.12 5.13 -29.45
N ASP A 305 3.00 4.84 -30.39
CA ASP A 305 3.72 5.76 -31.26
C ASP A 305 4.70 6.75 -30.61
N GLU A 306 5.99 6.42 -30.76
CA GLU A 306 7.01 7.43 -30.99
C GLU A 306 6.60 8.27 -32.21
N GLU A 307 6.44 9.59 -32.04
CA GLU A 307 7.01 10.57 -32.97
C GLU A 307 6.83 12.02 -32.45
N GLY A 308 7.93 12.78 -32.55
CA GLY A 308 7.93 14.14 -33.08
C GLY A 308 7.08 15.21 -32.41
N TRP A 309 7.74 16.04 -31.60
CA TRP A 309 7.31 17.42 -31.38
C TRP A 309 7.50 18.18 -32.69
N ASP A 310 6.44 18.74 -33.29
CA ASP A 310 6.49 20.00 -34.05
C ASP A 310 5.08 20.54 -34.34
N ASN A 311 4.94 21.86 -34.15
CA ASN A 311 3.68 22.61 -34.24
C ASN A 311 3.27 22.84 -35.71
N HIS A 312 1.98 22.77 -36.06
CA HIS A 312 1.35 23.77 -36.94
C HIS A 312 -0.19 23.68 -36.93
N ALA A 313 -0.81 24.84 -37.09
CA ALA A 313 -2.24 25.09 -36.99
C ALA A 313 -3.06 24.60 -38.19
N ALA A 314 -4.35 24.34 -37.90
CA ALA A 314 -5.53 24.45 -38.77
C ALA A 314 -5.56 23.66 -40.09
N GLU A 315 -6.35 22.58 -40.12
CA GLU A 315 -7.27 22.32 -41.22
C GLU A 315 -8.43 21.38 -40.81
N PHE A 316 -9.54 21.57 -41.50
CA PHE A 316 -10.91 21.18 -41.17
C PHE A 316 -11.25 19.80 -41.79
N ASP A 317 -11.90 18.93 -41.01
CA ASP A 317 -13.12 18.17 -41.39
C ASP A 317 -13.04 16.89 -42.27
N LYS A 318 -13.95 15.95 -41.93
CA LYS A 318 -14.56 14.86 -42.75
C LYS A 318 -14.05 13.40 -42.74
N ASP A 319 -13.58 12.83 -41.64
CA ASP A 319 -13.40 11.35 -41.58
C ASP A 319 -14.01 10.65 -40.34
N SER A 320 -14.40 11.40 -39.32
CA SER A 320 -14.95 10.84 -38.07
C SER A 320 -16.45 10.54 -38.10
N THR A 321 -17.18 10.92 -39.16
CA THR A 321 -18.64 10.71 -39.26
C THR A 321 -19.03 9.47 -40.07
N GLN A 322 -18.13 8.89 -40.87
CA GLN A 322 -18.43 7.70 -41.68
C GLN A 322 -18.28 6.40 -40.87
N GLY A 323 -17.22 6.28 -40.05
CA GLY A 323 -16.99 5.07 -39.24
C GLY A 323 -18.04 4.81 -38.15
N CYS A 324 -18.66 5.86 -37.61
CA CYS A 324 -19.67 5.74 -36.56
C CYS A 324 -21.03 5.24 -37.10
N VAL A 325 -21.33 5.45 -38.39
CA VAL A 325 -22.57 4.97 -39.02
C VAL A 325 -22.44 3.49 -39.40
N ASP A 326 -21.26 3.05 -39.83
CA ASP A 326 -21.01 1.66 -40.20
C ASP A 326 -21.00 0.72 -38.98
N GLU A 327 -20.48 1.16 -37.82
CA GLU A 327 -20.49 0.37 -36.57
C GLU A 327 -21.89 0.17 -35.98
N ILE A 328 -22.76 1.19 -36.05
CA ILE A 328 -24.15 1.10 -35.56
C ILE A 328 -24.98 0.17 -36.45
N THR A 329 -24.76 0.22 -37.77
CA THR A 329 -25.48 -0.63 -38.72
C THR A 329 -25.08 -2.11 -38.59
N CYS A 330 -23.79 -2.38 -38.30
CA CYS A 330 -23.29 -3.73 -38.09
C CYS A 330 -23.79 -4.34 -36.76
N ALA A 331 -23.88 -3.54 -35.69
CA ALA A 331 -24.40 -3.98 -34.39
C ALA A 331 -25.91 -4.30 -34.41
N GLN A 332 -26.70 -3.58 -35.22
CA GLN A 332 -28.13 -3.87 -35.40
C GLN A 332 -28.38 -5.13 -36.25
N ALA A 333 -27.55 -5.41 -37.24
CA ALA A 333 -27.63 -6.65 -38.02
C ALA A 333 -27.31 -7.91 -37.18
N GLU A 334 -26.37 -7.81 -36.23
CA GLU A 334 -26.04 -8.91 -35.31
C GLU A 334 -27.17 -9.21 -34.29
N GLN A 335 -27.87 -8.18 -33.79
CA GLN A 335 -28.98 -8.40 -32.86
C GLN A 335 -30.19 -9.09 -33.50
N ASP A 336 -30.49 -8.80 -34.77
CA ASP A 336 -31.61 -9.43 -35.48
C ASP A 336 -31.30 -10.89 -35.85
N GLN A 337 -30.04 -11.21 -36.17
CA GLN A 337 -29.57 -12.59 -36.36
C GLN A 337 -29.70 -13.42 -35.08
N ILE A 338 -29.34 -12.85 -33.91
CA ILE A 338 -29.43 -13.54 -32.63
C ILE A 338 -30.90 -13.79 -32.24
N LYS A 339 -31.81 -12.82 -32.49
CA LYS A 339 -33.24 -13.01 -32.24
C LYS A 339 -33.85 -14.09 -33.14
N SER A 340 -33.45 -14.16 -34.41
CA SER A 340 -33.92 -15.21 -35.33
C SER A 340 -33.47 -16.61 -34.89
N GLN A 341 -32.21 -16.77 -34.46
CA GLN A 341 -31.70 -18.06 -34.00
C GLN A 341 -32.33 -18.54 -32.68
N VAL A 342 -32.66 -17.62 -31.77
CA VAL A 342 -33.36 -17.97 -30.52
C VAL A 342 -34.78 -18.45 -30.81
N ASN A 343 -35.47 -17.82 -31.77
CA ASN A 343 -36.83 -18.19 -32.13
C ASN A 343 -36.90 -19.56 -32.86
N GLU A 344 -35.93 -19.88 -33.72
CA GLU A 344 -35.83 -21.22 -34.33
C GLU A 344 -35.55 -22.32 -33.30
N ARG A 345 -34.67 -22.07 -32.30
CA ARG A 345 -34.40 -23.06 -31.24
C ARG A 345 -35.60 -23.30 -30.32
N GLN A 346 -36.44 -22.30 -30.07
CA GLN A 346 -37.68 -22.48 -29.32
C GLN A 346 -38.71 -23.28 -30.13
N THR A 347 -38.82 -23.03 -31.43
CA THR A 347 -39.76 -23.74 -32.31
C THR A 347 -39.37 -25.22 -32.47
N SER A 348 -38.08 -25.53 -32.64
CA SER A 348 -37.62 -26.94 -32.67
C SER A 348 -37.82 -27.69 -31.35
N ARG A 349 -37.73 -27.02 -30.19
CA ARG A 349 -38.00 -27.67 -28.88
C ARG A 349 -39.48 -28.00 -28.68
N VAL A 350 -40.40 -27.21 -29.23
CA VAL A 350 -41.84 -27.48 -29.16
C VAL A 350 -42.24 -28.65 -30.07
N VAL A 351 -41.65 -28.76 -31.26
CA VAL A 351 -41.93 -29.88 -32.19
C VAL A 351 -41.43 -31.23 -31.65
N ILE A 352 -40.29 -31.26 -30.94
CA ILE A 352 -39.75 -32.51 -30.35
C ILE A 352 -40.63 -33.05 -29.21
N ASN A 353 -41.34 -32.17 -28.48
CA ASN A 353 -42.22 -32.60 -27.39
C ASN A 353 -43.60 -33.11 -27.86
N SER A 354 -44.04 -32.79 -29.09
CA SER A 354 -45.31 -33.30 -29.65
C SER A 354 -45.20 -34.68 -30.31
N VAL A 355 -44.00 -35.24 -30.50
CA VAL A 355 -43.79 -36.55 -31.15
C VAL A 355 -43.59 -37.69 -30.12
N LYS A 356 -43.65 -37.38 -28.82
CA LYS A 356 -43.48 -38.36 -27.72
C LYS A 356 -44.72 -38.57 -26.84
N MET A 357 -45.91 -38.23 -27.33
CA MET A 357 -47.20 -38.58 -26.70
C MET A 357 -48.02 -39.48 -27.62
#